data_AF-A0A1Q8FK24-F1
#
_entry.id   AF-A0A1Q8FK24-F1
#
_cell.length_a   1.000
_cell.length_b   1.000
_cell.length_c   1.000
_cell.angle_alpha   90.00
_cell.angle_beta   90.00
_cell.angle_gamma   90.00
#
_symmetry.space_group_name_H-M   'P 1'
#
loop_
_entity.id
_entity.type
_entity.pdbx_description
1 polymer ?
#
loop_
_entity_poly.entity_id
_entity_poly.type
_entity_poly.pdbx_seq_one_letter_code
_entity_poly.pdbx_strand_id
1 'polypeptide(L)'
;MKPRLRIAALLTAWLVPAIPALADDVMDGHARRGAVYQRMTQPDLTPQACAALCDDDAMCRSWVWTRAELTGSDPGCSLLASTPTPYRAPGRVTGLSSAVSARIEATAERPPSDREMPALRAVLRGSY
;
A
#
# COMPACT_ATOMS: atom_id res chain seq x y z
N MET A 1 19.86 43.05 43.10
CA MET A 1 19.99 43.39 41.66
C MET A 1 19.80 42.13 40.82
N LYS A 2 18.84 42.22 39.88
CA LYS A 2 18.35 41.36 38.79
C LYS A 2 18.81 39.88 38.59
N PRO A 3 17.84 38.98 38.27
CA PRO A 3 18.00 37.53 38.05
C PRO A 3 18.42 37.22 36.61
N ARG A 4 18.86 35.99 36.33
CA ARG A 4 18.91 35.45 34.96
C ARG A 4 18.40 34.00 34.89
N LEU A 5 17.13 33.92 34.51
CA LEU A 5 16.42 32.77 33.97
C LEU A 5 17.24 32.13 32.82
N ARG A 6 17.41 30.81 32.81
CA ARG A 6 17.89 30.07 31.63
C ARG A 6 16.85 29.02 31.22
N ILE A 7 16.00 29.51 30.32
CA ILE A 7 15.22 28.85 29.25
C ILE A 7 15.32 27.32 29.25
N ALA A 8 14.18 26.67 29.53
CA ALA A 8 13.94 25.26 29.27
C ALA A 8 14.01 25.00 27.76
N ALA A 9 14.97 24.17 27.33
CA ALA A 9 15.01 23.63 25.98
C ALA A 9 14.00 22.48 25.90
N LEU A 10 12.75 22.79 25.55
CA LEU A 10 11.76 21.80 25.14
C LEU A 10 12.20 21.23 23.78
N LEU A 11 12.89 20.09 23.81
CA LEU A 11 13.11 19.25 22.64
C LEU A 11 11.77 18.60 22.26
N THR A 12 10.92 19.33 21.52
CA THR A 12 9.79 18.72 20.84
C THR A 12 10.34 17.93 19.65
N ALA A 13 10.75 16.69 19.93
CA ALA A 13 11.11 15.71 18.93
C ALA A 13 9.92 15.54 17.97
N TRP A 14 10.15 15.87 16.71
CA TRP A 14 9.24 15.56 15.61
C TRP A 14 9.17 14.04 15.45
N LEU A 15 8.28 13.40 16.20
CA LEU A 15 7.80 12.06 15.88
C LEU A 15 6.84 12.21 14.70
N VAL A 16 7.38 12.22 13.48
CA VAL A 16 6.59 11.95 12.28
C VAL A 16 6.24 10.46 12.36
N PRO A 17 4.98 10.07 12.60
CA PRO A 17 4.62 8.66 12.55
C PRO A 17 4.88 8.18 11.11
N ALA A 18 5.62 7.07 10.98
CA ALA A 18 5.74 6.38 9.71
C ALA A 18 4.36 5.81 9.37
N ILE A 19 3.59 6.54 8.57
CA ILE A 19 2.35 6.03 8.01
C ILE A 19 2.78 4.94 7.02
N PRO A 20 2.42 3.67 7.23
CA PRO A 20 2.67 2.66 6.23
C PRO A 20 1.95 3.09 4.96
N ALA A 21 2.70 3.34 3.89
CA ALA A 21 2.13 3.69 2.60
C ALA A 21 1.31 2.47 2.14
N LEU A 22 -0.01 2.57 2.26
CA LEU A 22 -0.89 1.66 1.52
C LEU A 22 -0.58 1.89 0.05
N ALA A 23 -0.18 0.84 -0.65
CA ALA A 23 0.04 0.91 -2.07
C ALA A 23 -1.26 1.36 -2.78
N ASP A 24 -1.14 2.17 -3.83
CA ASP A 24 -2.28 2.74 -4.58
C ASP A 24 -3.16 1.67 -5.28
N ASP A 25 -2.83 0.39 -5.13
CA ASP A 25 -3.51 -0.74 -5.73
C ASP A 25 -4.57 -1.42 -4.82
N VAL A 26 -4.79 -0.91 -3.60
CA VAL A 26 -5.80 -1.47 -2.69
C VAL A 26 -7.21 -1.23 -3.22
N MET A 27 -7.97 -2.31 -3.39
CA MET A 27 -9.30 -2.30 -3.99
C MET A 27 -10.38 -2.80 -3.03
N ASP A 28 -11.26 -1.91 -2.61
CA ASP A 28 -12.49 -2.25 -1.89
C ASP A 28 -13.51 -2.96 -2.78
N GLY A 29 -14.24 -3.91 -2.19
CA GLY A 29 -15.28 -4.68 -2.88
C GLY A 29 -14.74 -5.58 -3.98
N HIS A 30 -13.45 -5.90 -3.95
CA HIS A 30 -12.78 -6.80 -4.89
C HIS A 30 -11.97 -7.86 -4.15
N ALA A 31 -11.73 -8.97 -4.85
CA ALA A 31 -10.87 -10.04 -4.38
C ALA A 31 -10.03 -10.62 -5.52
N ARG A 32 -8.94 -11.26 -5.14
CA ARG A 32 -8.10 -12.09 -6.01
C ARG A 32 -8.34 -13.56 -5.64
N ARG A 33 -8.26 -14.47 -6.60
CA ARG A 33 -8.49 -15.91 -6.37
C ARG A 33 -7.35 -16.75 -6.93
N GLY A 34 -7.07 -17.88 -6.27
CA GLY A 34 -6.01 -18.80 -6.67
C GLY A 34 -4.67 -18.48 -6.00
N ALA A 35 -3.79 -19.48 -5.94
CA ALA A 35 -2.48 -19.42 -5.28
C ALA A 35 -2.51 -18.97 -3.81
N VAL A 36 -3.63 -19.13 -3.11
CA VAL A 36 -3.71 -18.89 -1.65
C VAL A 36 -2.87 -19.95 -0.95
N TYR A 37 -1.81 -19.53 -0.27
CA TYR A 37 -0.91 -20.44 0.47
C TYR A 37 -1.09 -20.32 1.99
N GLN A 38 -1.70 -19.24 2.48
CA GLN A 38 -1.99 -19.06 3.89
C GLN A 38 -3.35 -18.40 4.09
N ARG A 39 -4.06 -18.82 5.15
CA ARG A 39 -5.31 -18.19 5.63
C ARG A 39 -5.26 -18.01 7.14
N MET A 40 -5.73 -16.86 7.61
CA MET A 40 -5.76 -16.50 9.01
C MET A 40 -7.10 -15.84 9.34
N THR A 41 -7.57 -15.98 10.56
CA THR A 41 -8.76 -15.29 11.09
C THR A 41 -8.46 -14.80 12.50
N GLN A 42 -8.66 -13.51 12.76
CA GLN A 42 -8.46 -12.91 14.09
C GLN A 42 -9.43 -11.74 14.30
N PRO A 43 -9.92 -11.48 15.54
CA PRO A 43 -10.94 -10.47 15.80
C PRO A 43 -10.60 -9.07 15.29
N ASP A 44 -9.34 -8.65 15.45
CA ASP A 44 -8.86 -7.30 15.10
C ASP A 44 -8.14 -7.24 13.75
N LEU A 45 -8.30 -8.26 12.90
CA LEU A 45 -7.63 -8.32 11.62
C LEU A 45 -8.23 -7.29 10.67
N THR A 46 -7.45 -6.28 10.32
CA THR A 46 -7.82 -5.21 9.39
C THR A 46 -7.23 -5.45 7.99
N PRO A 47 -7.73 -4.78 6.92
CA PRO A 47 -7.07 -4.80 5.62
C PRO A 47 -5.60 -4.38 5.68
N GLN A 48 -5.29 -3.36 6.49
CA GLN A 48 -3.92 -2.85 6.69
C GLN A 48 -3.03 -3.90 7.35
N ALA A 49 -3.53 -4.62 8.36
CA ALA A 49 -2.80 -5.72 8.98
C ALA A 49 -2.57 -6.87 7.99
N CYS A 50 -3.55 -7.21 7.15
CA CYS A 50 -3.41 -8.22 6.11
C CYS A 50 -2.37 -7.82 5.05
N ALA A 51 -2.31 -6.53 4.68
CA ALA A 51 -1.28 -5.98 3.81
C ALA A 51 0.13 -6.10 4.45
N ALA A 52 0.27 -5.68 5.71
CA ALA A 52 1.53 -5.77 6.44
C ALA A 52 2.05 -7.22 6.55
N LEU A 53 1.16 -8.17 6.84
CA LEU A 53 1.51 -9.61 6.84
C LEU A 53 2.01 -10.10 5.47
N CYS A 54 1.46 -9.56 4.39
CA CYS A 54 1.93 -9.87 3.04
C CYS A 54 3.29 -9.24 2.76
N ASP A 55 3.52 -8.01 3.19
CA ASP A 55 4.80 -7.31 3.02
C ASP A 55 5.95 -7.97 3.81
N ASP A 56 5.64 -8.56 4.97
CA ASP A 56 6.60 -9.27 5.80
C ASP A 56 6.95 -10.68 5.27
N ASP A 57 6.20 -11.23 4.31
CA ASP A 57 6.43 -12.55 3.71
C ASP A 57 6.90 -12.44 2.25
N ALA A 58 8.16 -12.82 2.00
CA ALA A 58 8.77 -12.77 0.66
C ALA A 58 8.05 -13.62 -0.41
N MET A 59 7.26 -14.62 -0.01
CA MET A 59 6.44 -15.43 -0.93
C MET A 59 5.16 -14.69 -1.34
N CYS A 60 4.69 -13.74 -0.53
CA CYS A 60 3.46 -13.03 -0.78
C CYS A 60 3.57 -12.08 -1.97
N ARG A 61 2.60 -12.19 -2.87
CA ARG A 61 2.46 -11.31 -4.05
C ARG A 61 1.19 -10.50 -4.01
N SER A 62 0.13 -11.03 -3.41
CA SER A 62 -1.12 -10.32 -3.17
C SER A 62 -1.84 -10.90 -1.96
N TRP A 63 -2.82 -10.16 -1.46
CA TRP A 63 -3.58 -10.53 -0.27
C TRP A 63 -5.06 -10.20 -0.46
N VAL A 64 -5.91 -10.89 0.32
CA VAL A 64 -7.35 -10.65 0.37
C VAL A 64 -7.80 -10.65 1.82
N TRP A 65 -8.28 -9.50 2.28
CA TRP A 65 -9.02 -9.38 3.52
C TRP A 65 -10.52 -9.63 3.26
N THR A 66 -11.17 -10.34 4.17
CA THR A 66 -12.59 -10.68 4.12
C THR A 66 -13.23 -10.29 5.45
N ARG A 67 -14.33 -9.53 5.41
CA ARG A 67 -15.04 -9.11 6.62
C ARG A 67 -15.61 -10.31 7.40
N ALA A 68 -15.76 -10.12 8.71
CA ALA A 68 -16.22 -11.12 9.67
C ALA A 68 -17.52 -11.83 9.27
N GLU A 69 -18.49 -11.10 8.72
CA GLU A 69 -19.80 -11.66 8.40
C GLU A 69 -19.75 -12.66 7.24
N LEU A 70 -18.67 -12.66 6.46
CA LEU A 70 -18.46 -13.60 5.36
C LEU A 70 -17.60 -14.81 5.77
N THR A 71 -16.91 -14.74 6.89
CA THR A 71 -16.09 -15.83 7.46
C THR A 71 -16.80 -16.55 8.60
N GLY A 72 -17.80 -15.93 9.23
CA GLY A 72 -18.70 -16.51 10.24
C GLY A 72 -18.48 -16.00 11.66
N SER A 73 -17.29 -15.51 12.00
CA SER A 73 -16.99 -14.98 13.34
C SER A 73 -16.01 -13.80 13.30
N ASP A 74 -14.81 -14.03 12.78
CA ASP A 74 -13.70 -13.06 12.78
C ASP A 74 -13.27 -12.73 11.35
N PRO A 75 -12.84 -11.48 11.06
CA PRO A 75 -12.30 -11.15 9.75
C PRO A 75 -11.16 -12.09 9.34
N GLY A 76 -11.09 -12.39 8.05
CA GLY A 76 -10.10 -13.31 7.48
C GLY A 76 -9.09 -12.60 6.59
N CYS A 77 -7.86 -13.10 6.56
CA CYS A 77 -6.81 -12.72 5.62
C CYS A 77 -6.37 -13.96 4.84
N SER A 78 -6.27 -13.84 3.52
CA SER A 78 -5.70 -14.86 2.65
C SER A 78 -4.47 -14.27 1.95
N LEU A 79 -3.32 -14.92 2.09
CA LEU A 79 -2.08 -14.54 1.40
C LEU A 79 -1.91 -15.39 0.13
N LEU A 80 -1.61 -14.74 -0.99
CA LEU A 80 -1.52 -15.33 -2.31
C LEU A 80 -0.09 -15.23 -2.86
N ALA A 81 0.41 -16.31 -3.43
CA ALA A 81 1.74 -16.39 -4.04
C ALA A 81 1.77 -15.89 -5.50
N SER A 82 0.67 -15.30 -5.98
CA SER A 82 0.55 -14.72 -7.32
C SER A 82 -0.30 -13.45 -7.33
N THR A 83 -0.40 -12.79 -8.49
CA THR A 83 -1.12 -11.52 -8.69
C THR A 83 -2.27 -11.66 -9.70
N PRO A 84 -3.25 -12.55 -9.48
CA PRO A 84 -4.29 -12.82 -10.46
C PRO A 84 -5.21 -11.61 -10.61
N THR A 85 -5.86 -11.45 -11.76
CA THR A 85 -6.78 -10.34 -12.03
C THR A 85 -7.87 -10.24 -10.95
N PRO A 86 -8.10 -9.06 -10.36
CA PRO A 86 -9.12 -8.89 -9.33
C PRO A 86 -10.53 -9.01 -9.94
N TYR A 87 -11.48 -9.51 -9.16
CA TYR A 87 -12.89 -9.61 -9.51
C TYR A 87 -13.76 -8.97 -8.43
N ARG A 88 -14.97 -8.52 -8.81
CA ARG A 88 -15.96 -7.95 -7.88
C ARG A 88 -16.32 -8.96 -6.78
N ALA A 89 -16.13 -8.57 -5.53
CA ALA A 89 -16.42 -9.35 -4.34
C ALA A 89 -16.79 -8.41 -3.17
N PRO A 90 -18.07 -8.03 -3.03
CA PRO A 90 -18.51 -7.17 -1.92
C PRO A 90 -18.13 -7.76 -0.55
N GLY A 91 -17.70 -6.89 0.36
CA GLY A 91 -17.24 -7.28 1.71
C GLY A 91 -15.83 -7.87 1.77
N ARG A 92 -15.06 -7.75 0.67
CA ARG A 92 -13.63 -8.08 0.63
C ARG A 92 -12.83 -6.87 0.18
N VAL A 93 -11.56 -6.85 0.58
CA VAL A 93 -10.55 -5.88 0.17
C VAL A 93 -9.34 -6.67 -0.30
N THR A 94 -8.71 -6.25 -1.39
CA THR A 94 -7.51 -6.91 -1.91
C THR A 94 -6.47 -5.88 -2.30
N GLY A 95 -5.20 -6.27 -2.19
CA GLY A 95 -4.06 -5.51 -2.66
C GLY A 95 -2.93 -6.45 -3.06
N LEU A 96 -1.88 -5.89 -3.62
CA LEU A 96 -0.60 -6.48 -3.92
C LEU A 96 0.34 -6.27 -2.71
N SER A 97 1.48 -6.96 -2.70
CA SER A 97 2.56 -6.56 -1.81
C SER A 97 3.24 -5.30 -2.34
N SER A 98 3.76 -4.46 -1.44
CA SER A 98 4.52 -3.25 -1.73
C SER A 98 5.62 -3.47 -2.78
N ALA A 99 6.36 -4.58 -2.68
CA ALA A 99 7.39 -4.95 -3.64
C ALA A 99 6.84 -5.23 -5.05
N VAL A 100 5.62 -5.78 -5.15
CA VAL A 100 4.97 -5.99 -6.45
C VAL A 100 4.45 -4.65 -7.00
N SER A 101 3.77 -3.84 -6.19
CA SER A 101 3.23 -2.53 -6.61
C SER A 101 4.35 -1.61 -7.09
N ALA A 102 5.43 -1.49 -6.32
CA ALA A 102 6.60 -0.70 -6.70
C ALA A 102 7.24 -1.17 -8.01
N ARG A 103 7.27 -2.49 -8.26
CA ARG A 103 7.76 -3.03 -9.55
C ARG A 103 6.85 -2.66 -10.70
N ILE A 104 5.53 -2.69 -10.51
CA ILE A 104 4.56 -2.29 -11.54
C ILE A 104 4.77 -0.81 -11.85
N GLU A 105 4.79 0.06 -10.84
CA GLU A 105 5.02 1.51 -10.99
C GLU A 105 6.32 1.82 -11.74
N ALA A 106 7.43 1.20 -11.32
CA ALA A 106 8.73 1.40 -11.95
C ALA A 106 8.77 0.97 -13.43
N THR A 107 7.89 0.05 -13.84
CA THR A 107 7.80 -0.44 -15.23
C THR A 107 6.68 0.22 -16.04
N ALA A 108 5.78 0.96 -15.40
CA ALA A 108 4.66 1.64 -16.05
C ALA A 108 5.10 2.93 -16.76
N GLU A 109 6.17 3.57 -16.28
CA GLU A 109 6.71 4.78 -16.89
C GLU A 109 7.39 4.47 -18.23
N ARG A 110 6.85 4.99 -19.32
CA ARG A 110 7.49 4.92 -20.64
C ARG A 110 8.39 6.15 -20.83
N PRO A 111 9.68 5.99 -21.18
CA PRO A 111 10.51 7.11 -21.58
C PRO A 111 9.92 7.86 -22.79
N PRO A 112 10.02 9.20 -22.82
CA PRO A 112 9.59 9.96 -23.98
C PRO A 112 10.46 9.62 -25.19
N SER A 113 9.84 9.53 -26.36
CA SER A 113 10.53 9.29 -27.62
C SER A 113 11.24 10.56 -28.11
N ASP A 114 12.18 10.39 -29.04
CA ASP A 114 12.90 11.51 -29.66
C ASP A 114 11.96 12.54 -30.31
N ARG A 115 10.81 12.09 -30.82
CA ARG A 115 9.79 12.97 -31.42
C ARG A 115 9.01 13.77 -30.36
N GLU A 116 8.85 13.24 -29.16
CA GLU A 116 8.16 13.91 -28.05
C GLU A 116 9.09 14.90 -27.33
N MET A 117 10.41 14.73 -27.46
CA MET A 117 11.39 15.55 -26.75
C MET A 117 11.33 17.05 -27.02
N PRO A 118 11.21 17.53 -28.26
CA PRO A 118 11.07 18.96 -28.54
C PRO A 118 9.85 19.57 -27.86
N ALA A 119 8.70 18.88 -27.92
CA ALA A 119 7.44 19.35 -27.32
C ALA A 119 7.53 19.42 -25.80
N LEU A 120 8.08 18.38 -25.15
CA LEU A 120 8.26 18.40 -23.70
C LEU A 120 9.21 19.52 -23.26
N ARG A 121 10.31 19.75 -24.00
CA ARG A 121 11.24 20.85 -23.70
C ARG A 121 10.59 22.22 -23.85
N ALA A 122 9.69 22.41 -24.81
CA ALA A 122 8.95 23.66 -24.98
C ALA A 122 8.01 23.92 -23.79
N VAL A 123 7.25 22.91 -23.36
CA VAL A 123 6.37 22.98 -22.19
C VAL A 123 7.16 23.29 -20.92
N LEU A 124 8.26 22.57 -20.67
CA LEU A 124 9.09 22.76 -19.48
C LEU A 124 9.74 24.15 -19.41
N ARG A 125 9.95 24.81 -20.56
CA ARG A 125 10.50 26.17 -20.62
C ARG A 125 9.42 27.26 -20.54
N GLY A 126 8.14 26.89 -20.39
CA GLY A 126 7.03 27.85 -20.37
C GLY A 126 6.90 28.67 -21.65
N SER A 127 7.39 28.14 -22.78
CA SER A 127 7.35 28.82 -24.07
C SER A 127 6.04 28.45 -24.78
N TYR A 128 4.95 29.12 -24.42
CA TYR A 128 3.69 29.08 -25.16
C TYR A 128 3.22 30.49 -25.49
#